data_AF-A6G456-F1
#
_entry.id   AF-A6G456-F1
#
_cell.length_a   1.000
_cell.length_b   1.000
_cell.length_c   1.000
_cell.angle_alpha   90.00
_cell.angle_beta   90.00
_cell.angle_gamma   90.00
#
_symmetry.space_group_name_H-M   'P 1'
#
loop_
_entity.id
_entity.type
_entity.pdbx_description
1 polymer ?
#
loop_
_entity_poly.entity_id
_entity_poly.type
_entity_poly.pdbx_seq_one_letter_code
_entity_poly.pdbx_strand_id
1 'polypeptide(L)'
;MVASGVVIAADHDEADTTSFDDAAADIGDLYAFHDGERLTLILTVDGYKLRTEETVYDDGVLYGVHIDTDGDNVADHDLWARFGSNAAGEWAVQVEGIPGADGPLVSPVDEVLEVEGGASIFAGTRDDPFFFDLDGFQDTLATGTVAFNPERDFVAIKNTVAIVVEFDHAALGSETFGVWATTGRQAQ
;
A
#
# COMPACT_ATOMS: atom_id res chain seq x y z
N MET A 1 -5.61 8.53 -33.18
CA MET A 1 -4.22 8.50 -32.69
C MET A 1 -4.33 8.09 -31.24
N VAL A 2 -4.00 6.85 -30.91
CA VAL A 2 -4.04 6.38 -29.52
C VAL A 2 -2.72 6.83 -28.91
N ALA A 3 -2.78 7.74 -27.94
CA ALA A 3 -1.61 8.08 -27.15
C ALA A 3 -1.35 6.87 -26.23
N SER A 4 -0.28 6.13 -26.49
CA SER A 4 0.30 5.26 -25.47
C SER A 4 0.83 6.17 -24.37
N GLY A 5 0.09 6.29 -23.27
CA GLY A 5 0.69 6.70 -22.01
C GLY A 5 1.69 5.62 -21.61
N VAL A 6 2.90 6.03 -21.23
CA VAL A 6 3.76 5.16 -20.46
C VAL A 6 3.00 4.90 -19.16
N VAL A 7 2.57 3.66 -18.95
CA VAL A 7 2.14 3.22 -17.63
C VAL A 7 3.43 3.01 -16.86
N ILE A 8 3.77 3.97 -16.00
CA ILE A 8 4.79 3.75 -14.97
C ILE A 8 4.05 2.92 -13.92
N ALA A 9 4.22 1.60 -13.99
CA ALA A 9 3.82 0.74 -12.89
C ALA A 9 4.75 1.00 -11.71
N ALA A 10 4.29 0.73 -10.49
CA ALA A 10 5.17 0.67 -9.34
C ALA A 10 6.32 -0.31 -9.64
N ASP A 11 7.55 0.13 -9.43
CA ASP A 11 8.71 -0.74 -9.44
C ASP A 11 9.28 -0.80 -8.02
N HIS A 12 9.26 -2.00 -7.47
CA HIS A 12 9.74 -2.26 -6.13
C HIS A 12 11.28 -2.11 -6.06
N ASP A 13 11.85 -1.90 -4.86
CA ASP A 13 13.27 -1.60 -4.60
C ASP A 13 14.29 -2.59 -5.23
N GLU A 14 13.91 -3.84 -5.56
CA GLU A 14 14.79 -4.78 -6.30
C GLU A 14 14.76 -4.62 -7.83
N ALA A 15 13.92 -3.74 -8.36
CA ALA A 15 13.92 -3.34 -9.75
C ALA A 15 14.92 -2.18 -9.95
N ASP A 16 15.94 -2.42 -10.78
CA ASP A 16 17.10 -1.55 -11.02
C ASP A 16 16.79 -0.17 -11.66
N THR A 17 15.55 0.34 -11.72
CA THR A 17 15.26 1.43 -12.67
C THR A 17 14.43 2.67 -12.29
N THR A 18 13.51 2.76 -11.31
CA THR A 18 12.52 3.87 -11.47
C THR A 18 11.75 4.53 -10.30
N SER A 19 11.90 4.20 -9.01
CA SER A 19 11.07 4.86 -7.96
C SER A 19 11.81 5.50 -6.75
N PHE A 20 13.11 5.72 -6.82
CA PHE A 20 13.86 6.26 -5.67
C PHE A 20 13.61 7.75 -5.33
N ASP A 21 13.14 8.55 -6.29
CA ASP A 21 13.11 10.01 -6.14
C ASP A 21 11.92 10.53 -5.33
N ASP A 22 10.88 9.71 -5.13
CA ASP A 22 9.66 10.08 -4.39
C ASP A 22 9.20 8.95 -3.46
N ALA A 23 9.97 8.72 -2.40
CA ALA A 23 9.73 7.59 -1.49
C ALA A 23 8.31 7.56 -0.91
N ALA A 24 7.70 8.71 -0.60
CA ALA A 24 6.33 8.75 -0.09
C ALA A 24 5.29 8.28 -1.12
N ALA A 25 5.57 8.38 -2.42
CA ALA A 25 4.68 7.89 -3.49
C ALA A 25 5.08 6.50 -4.01
N ASP A 26 6.19 5.94 -3.54
CA ASP A 26 6.69 4.64 -3.97
C ASP A 26 5.86 3.51 -3.37
N ILE A 27 5.15 2.76 -4.22
CA ILE A 27 4.33 1.62 -3.78
C ILE A 27 5.22 0.39 -3.67
N GLY A 28 5.21 -0.26 -2.50
CA GLY A 28 5.74 -1.60 -2.35
C GLY A 28 4.75 -2.63 -2.93
N ASP A 29 3.70 -2.93 -2.15
CA ASP A 29 2.72 -3.97 -2.45
C ASP A 29 1.31 -3.54 -2.06
N LEU A 30 0.33 -4.16 -2.73
CA LEU A 30 -1.06 -4.20 -2.29
C LEU A 30 -1.41 -5.63 -1.86
N TYR A 31 -1.77 -5.78 -0.58
CA TYR A 31 -2.30 -7.02 -0.05
C TYR A 31 -3.81 -6.93 0.13
N ALA A 32 -4.51 -8.01 -0.18
CA ALA A 32 -5.94 -8.17 0.06
C ALA A 32 -6.19 -9.52 0.76
N PHE A 33 -6.68 -9.45 2.00
CA PHE A 33 -7.01 -10.61 2.81
C PHE A 33 -8.49 -10.57 3.16
N HIS A 34 -9.09 -11.73 3.39
CA HIS A 34 -10.42 -11.78 3.99
C HIS A 34 -10.47 -12.79 5.13
N ASP A 35 -11.21 -12.46 6.19
CA ASP A 35 -11.57 -13.35 7.29
C ASP A 35 -13.07 -13.24 7.58
N GLY A 36 -13.80 -14.31 7.30
CA GLY A 36 -15.26 -14.27 7.30
C GLY A 36 -15.80 -13.19 6.35
N GLU A 37 -16.55 -12.25 6.90
CA GLU A 37 -17.18 -11.12 6.19
C GLU A 37 -16.24 -9.90 6.07
N ARG A 38 -15.05 -9.93 6.67
CA ARG A 38 -14.14 -8.78 6.68
C ARG A 38 -13.15 -8.88 5.53
N LEU A 39 -13.05 -7.82 4.73
CA LEU A 39 -11.99 -7.61 3.75
C LEU A 39 -10.99 -6.60 4.32
N THR A 40 -9.71 -6.98 4.35
CA THR A 40 -8.60 -6.13 4.77
C THR A 40 -7.72 -5.83 3.56
N LEU A 41 -7.57 -4.55 3.24
CA LEU A 41 -6.69 -4.03 2.20
C LEU A 41 -5.49 -3.36 2.88
N ILE A 42 -4.29 -3.69 2.43
CA ILE A 42 -3.03 -3.13 2.95
C ILE A 42 -2.20 -2.64 1.79
N LEU A 43 -1.94 -1.34 1.73
CA LEU A 43 -1.01 -0.74 0.79
C LEU A 43 0.28 -0.38 1.52
N THR A 44 1.43 -0.86 1.05
CA THR A 44 2.74 -0.49 1.58
C THR A 44 3.40 0.58 0.71
N VAL A 45 4.05 1.56 1.34
CA VAL A 45 4.76 2.67 0.69
C VAL A 45 6.04 3.05 1.45
N ASP A 46 6.85 3.94 0.87
CA ASP A 46 8.13 4.42 1.47
C ASP A 46 9.19 3.31 1.62
N GLY A 47 9.09 2.28 0.77
CA GLY A 47 10.08 1.22 0.58
C GLY A 47 10.57 0.57 1.87
N TYR A 48 11.83 0.11 1.83
CA TYR A 48 12.47 -0.54 2.96
C TYR A 48 13.25 0.45 3.83
N LYS A 49 12.82 0.60 5.08
CA LYS A 49 13.50 1.38 6.11
C LYS A 49 14.10 0.49 7.19
N LEU A 50 15.32 0.75 7.60
CA LEU A 50 15.81 0.22 8.87
C LEU A 50 14.95 0.75 10.01
N ARG A 51 14.79 -0.02 11.09
CA ARG A 51 14.03 0.41 12.30
C ARG A 51 14.47 1.74 12.92
N THR A 52 15.67 2.22 12.60
CA THR A 52 16.22 3.49 13.09
C THR A 52 15.98 4.66 12.14
N GLU A 53 15.50 4.40 10.93
CA GLU A 53 15.21 5.43 9.94
C GLU A 53 13.81 5.99 10.17
N GLU A 54 13.65 7.29 9.93
CA GLU A 54 12.35 7.95 10.00
C GLU A 54 11.57 7.67 8.72
N THR A 55 10.27 7.41 8.87
CA THR A 55 9.33 7.27 7.75
C THR A 55 9.02 8.63 7.13
N VAL A 56 8.81 8.64 5.82
CA VAL A 56 8.44 9.84 5.08
C VAL A 56 6.93 9.86 4.85
N TYR A 57 6.25 10.78 5.54
CA TYR A 57 4.87 11.15 5.22
C TYR A 57 4.84 12.43 4.39
N ASP A 58 3.97 12.47 3.39
CA ASP A 58 3.80 13.62 2.49
C ASP A 58 2.30 13.92 2.32
N ASP A 59 1.89 15.14 2.62
CA ASP A 59 0.50 15.58 2.54
C ASP A 59 0.06 15.94 1.11
N GLY A 60 0.98 15.93 0.14
CA GLY A 60 0.74 16.13 -1.28
C GLY A 60 0.54 14.83 -2.08
N VAL A 61 0.71 13.67 -1.45
CA VAL A 61 0.50 12.35 -2.07
C VAL A 61 -0.90 11.84 -1.75
N LEU A 62 -1.58 11.34 -2.78
CA LEU A 62 -2.86 10.66 -2.72
C LEU A 62 -2.63 9.17 -3.01
N TYR A 63 -3.12 8.32 -2.12
CA TYR A 63 -3.01 6.87 -2.22
C TYR A 63 -4.39 6.30 -2.56
N GLY A 64 -4.50 5.65 -3.72
CA GLY A 64 -5.74 5.06 -4.20
C GLY A 64 -5.72 3.54 -4.09
N VAL A 65 -6.81 2.96 -3.63
CA VAL A 65 -7.11 1.53 -3.82
C VAL A 65 -8.42 1.43 -4.58
N HIS A 66 -8.37 0.72 -5.70
CA HIS A 66 -9.46 0.60 -6.65
C HIS A 66 -10.01 -0.82 -6.63
N ILE A 67 -11.34 -0.96 -6.70
CA ILE A 67 -12.02 -2.25 -6.64
C ILE A 67 -12.97 -2.35 -7.85
N ASP A 68 -12.75 -3.35 -8.68
CA ASP A 68 -13.62 -3.74 -9.80
C ASP A 68 -14.44 -4.96 -9.34
N THR A 69 -15.77 -4.86 -9.41
CA THR A 69 -16.70 -5.89 -8.93
C THR A 69 -17.41 -6.64 -10.06
N ASP A 70 -17.21 -6.26 -11.32
CA ASP A 70 -17.88 -6.83 -12.48
C ASP A 70 -16.93 -7.41 -13.56
N GLY A 71 -15.62 -7.17 -13.42
CA GLY A 71 -14.55 -7.74 -14.23
C GLY A 71 -14.31 -7.02 -15.55
N ASP A 72 -14.81 -5.79 -15.72
CA ASP A 72 -14.57 -4.98 -16.91
C ASP A 72 -13.21 -4.23 -16.91
N ASN A 73 -12.45 -4.33 -15.80
CA ASN A 73 -11.20 -3.61 -15.51
C ASN A 73 -11.38 -2.09 -15.35
N VAL A 74 -12.54 -1.66 -14.89
CA VAL A 74 -12.85 -0.30 -14.45
C VAL A 74 -13.26 -0.35 -12.98
N ALA A 75 -12.84 0.64 -12.20
CA ALA A 75 -13.16 0.66 -10.77
C ALA A 75 -14.65 0.96 -10.57
N ASP A 76 -15.31 0.14 -9.76
CA ASP A 76 -16.66 0.38 -9.23
C ASP A 76 -16.61 1.12 -7.89
N HIS A 77 -15.55 0.87 -7.11
CA HIS A 77 -15.28 1.55 -5.84
C HIS A 77 -13.85 2.07 -5.81
N ASP A 78 -13.69 3.31 -5.33
CA ASP A 78 -12.40 3.94 -5.09
C ASP A 78 -12.29 4.29 -3.60
N LEU A 79 -11.22 3.83 -2.97
CA LEU A 79 -10.78 4.29 -1.65
C LEU A 79 -9.61 5.25 -1.84
N TRP A 80 -9.64 6.36 -1.13
CA TRP A 80 -8.57 7.35 -1.16
C TRP A 80 -8.04 7.60 0.24
N ALA A 81 -6.74 7.42 0.44
CA ALA A 81 -6.04 7.80 1.63
C ALA A 81 -5.13 9.00 1.38
N ARG A 82 -4.98 9.86 2.39
CA ARG A 82 -4.08 11.01 2.37
C ARG A 82 -3.55 11.30 3.77
N PHE A 83 -2.26 11.55 3.87
CA PHE A 83 -1.66 12.01 5.13
C PHE A 83 -1.86 13.52 5.30
N GLY A 84 -1.94 13.96 6.54
CA GLY A 84 -1.92 15.37 6.91
C GLY A 84 -1.29 15.55 8.28
N SER A 85 -0.79 16.75 8.53
CA SER A 85 -0.17 17.09 9.81
C SER A 85 -0.87 18.30 10.46
N ASN A 86 -0.81 18.36 11.78
CA ASN A 86 -1.28 19.54 12.52
C ASN A 86 -0.12 20.52 12.81
N ALA A 87 -0.42 21.66 13.43
CA ALA A 87 0.59 22.67 13.77
C ALA A 87 1.65 22.21 14.80
N ALA A 88 1.42 21.06 15.47
CA ALA A 88 2.39 20.43 16.37
C ALA A 88 3.30 19.42 15.66
N GLY A 89 3.08 19.18 14.36
CA GLY A 89 3.82 18.19 13.57
C GLY A 89 3.35 16.75 13.75
N GLU A 90 2.18 16.55 14.37
CA GLU A 90 1.58 15.22 14.52
C GLU A 90 0.86 14.84 13.23
N TRP A 91 1.12 13.63 12.73
CA TRP A 91 0.56 13.11 11.50
C TRP A 91 -0.68 12.26 11.74
N ALA A 92 -1.62 12.32 10.79
CA ALA A 92 -2.79 11.45 10.72
C ALA A 92 -3.03 11.03 9.27
N VAL A 93 -3.70 9.90 9.09
CA VAL A 93 -4.25 9.46 7.81
C VAL A 93 -5.75 9.78 7.77
N GLN A 94 -6.21 10.36 6.68
CA GLN A 94 -7.62 10.38 6.32
C GLN A 94 -7.86 9.33 5.24
N VAL A 95 -8.93 8.53 5.37
CA VAL A 95 -9.38 7.58 4.36
C VAL A 95 -10.84 7.88 4.01
N GLU A 96 -11.14 7.99 2.72
CA GLU A 96 -12.49 8.18 2.19
C GLU A 96 -12.84 7.10 1.15
N GLY A 97 -14.14 6.97 0.83
CA GLY A 97 -14.62 6.01 -0.16
C GLY A 97 -14.73 4.56 0.34
N ILE A 98 -14.52 4.32 1.64
CA ILE A 98 -14.63 2.98 2.24
C ILE A 98 -16.05 2.43 2.04
N PRO A 99 -16.24 1.28 1.36
CA PRO A 99 -17.55 0.68 1.18
C PRO A 99 -18.25 0.44 2.52
N GLY A 100 -19.49 0.91 2.64
CA GLY A 100 -20.31 0.79 3.85
C GLY A 100 -20.04 1.82 4.95
N ALA A 101 -19.10 2.76 4.78
CA ALA A 101 -18.89 3.86 5.72
C ALA A 101 -19.69 5.12 5.36
N ASP A 102 -20.17 5.85 6.38
CA ASP A 102 -20.98 7.07 6.22
C ASP A 102 -20.16 8.35 5.93
N GLY A 103 -18.85 8.23 5.71
CA GLY A 103 -17.97 9.35 5.45
C GLY A 103 -16.49 9.03 5.66
N PRO A 104 -15.61 10.03 5.54
CA PRO A 104 -14.18 9.85 5.76
C PRO A 104 -13.88 9.49 7.22
N LEU A 105 -12.90 8.61 7.40
CA LEU A 105 -12.32 8.26 8.70
C LEU A 105 -10.95 8.92 8.84
N VAL A 106 -10.59 9.35 10.05
CA VAL A 106 -9.29 9.98 10.35
C VAL A 106 -8.70 9.34 11.58
N SER A 107 -7.48 8.80 11.46
CA SER A 107 -6.74 8.19 12.57
C SER A 107 -5.35 8.81 12.68
N PRO A 108 -4.85 9.12 13.89
CA PRO A 108 -3.43 9.42 14.08
C PRO A 108 -2.55 8.30 13.53
N VAL A 109 -1.36 8.66 13.03
CA VAL A 109 -0.36 7.67 12.64
C VAL A 109 -0.01 6.80 13.85
N ASP A 110 0.20 5.51 13.59
CA ASP A 110 0.46 4.46 14.56
C ASP A 110 -0.70 4.12 15.52
N GLU A 111 -1.90 4.68 15.29
CA GLU A 111 -3.12 4.35 16.01
C GLU A 111 -4.15 3.64 15.12
N VAL A 112 -4.83 2.63 15.68
CA VAL A 112 -5.94 1.94 15.03
C VAL A 112 -7.23 2.67 15.41
N LEU A 113 -8.00 3.08 14.40
CA LEU A 113 -9.37 3.54 14.58
C LEU A 113 -10.33 2.41 14.17
N GLU A 114 -11.22 2.01 15.07
CA GLU A 114 -12.32 1.08 14.79
C GLU A 114 -13.65 1.80 14.97
N VAL A 115 -14.51 1.74 13.96
CA VAL A 115 -15.89 2.23 14.06
C VAL A 115 -16.79 1.04 14.39
N GLU A 116 -17.56 1.13 15.47
CA GLU A 116 -18.44 0.03 15.89
C GLU A 116 -19.41 -0.37 14.78
N GLY A 117 -19.37 -1.65 14.37
CA GLY A 117 -20.17 -2.18 13.26
C GLY A 117 -19.76 -1.68 11.88
N GLY A 118 -18.66 -0.93 11.77
CA GLY A 118 -18.19 -0.31 10.54
C GLY A 118 -16.78 -0.72 10.16
N ALA A 119 -16.08 0.18 9.46
CA ALA A 119 -14.72 -0.02 9.02
C ALA A 119 -13.69 0.23 10.14
N SER A 120 -12.49 -0.30 9.96
CA SER A 120 -11.30 0.09 10.72
C SER A 120 -10.20 0.60 9.79
N ILE A 121 -9.40 1.55 10.28
CA ILE A 121 -8.26 2.09 9.56
C ILE A 121 -7.03 2.17 10.45
N PHE A 122 -5.86 2.04 9.83
CA PHE A 122 -4.57 2.25 10.44
C PHE A 122 -3.60 2.81 9.39
N ALA A 123 -2.69 3.70 9.79
CA ALA A 123 -1.52 3.98 9.00
C ALA A 123 -0.29 4.19 9.87
N GLY A 124 0.86 3.70 9.44
CA GLY A 124 2.11 3.87 10.17
C GLY A 124 3.13 2.78 9.88
N THR A 125 4.18 2.75 10.68
CA THR A 125 5.34 1.89 10.42
C THR A 125 5.04 0.45 10.82
N ARG A 126 5.26 -0.51 9.93
CA ARG A 126 5.18 -1.95 10.25
C ARG A 126 6.39 -2.68 9.68
N ASP A 127 6.75 -3.81 10.30
CA ASP A 127 7.71 -4.73 9.69
C ASP A 127 7.13 -5.15 8.33
N ASP A 128 7.96 -5.14 7.29
CA ASP A 128 7.52 -5.49 5.94
C ASP A 128 7.18 -6.99 5.87
N PRO A 129 5.99 -7.37 5.35
CA PRO A 129 5.56 -8.77 5.31
C PRO A 129 6.21 -9.60 4.17
N PHE A 130 6.98 -8.96 3.29
CA PHE A 130 7.69 -9.63 2.20
C PHE A 130 8.92 -10.40 2.72
N PHE A 131 9.31 -11.42 1.96
CA PHE A 131 10.50 -12.23 2.24
C PHE A 131 11.25 -12.45 0.93
N PHE A 132 12.54 -12.14 0.92
CA PHE A 132 13.35 -12.34 -0.28
C PHE A 132 14.82 -12.62 0.00
N ASP A 133 15.36 -13.66 -0.64
CA ASP A 133 16.80 -13.91 -0.70
C ASP A 133 17.41 -13.19 -1.92
N LEU A 134 17.62 -11.87 -1.76
CA LEU A 134 18.23 -11.02 -2.79
C LEU A 134 19.64 -11.49 -3.17
N ASP A 135 20.42 -11.97 -2.20
CA ASP A 135 21.77 -12.50 -2.46
C ASP A 135 21.68 -13.74 -3.38
N GLY A 136 20.77 -14.67 -3.09
CA GLY A 136 20.53 -15.85 -3.93
C GLY A 136 20.06 -15.50 -5.34
N PHE A 137 19.25 -14.45 -5.48
CA PHE A 137 18.88 -13.91 -6.79
C PHE A 137 20.10 -13.37 -7.56
N GLN A 138 20.92 -12.52 -6.92
CA GLN A 138 22.13 -11.96 -7.53
C GLN A 138 23.15 -13.04 -7.89
N ASP A 139 23.38 -14.03 -7.02
CA ASP A 139 24.23 -15.19 -7.27
C ASP A 139 23.71 -16.01 -8.48
N THR A 140 22.39 -16.17 -8.58
CA THR A 140 21.76 -16.86 -9.71
C THR A 140 21.99 -16.13 -11.02
N LEU A 141 21.85 -14.80 -11.04
CA LEU A 141 22.13 -13.98 -12.22
C LEU A 141 23.62 -14.03 -12.62
N ALA A 142 24.52 -13.95 -11.64
CA ALA A 142 25.95 -13.94 -11.87
C ALA A 142 26.50 -15.29 -12.40
N THR A 143 25.91 -16.40 -11.96
CA THR A 143 26.43 -17.75 -12.23
C THR A 143 25.61 -18.55 -13.24
N GLY A 144 24.36 -18.16 -13.48
CA GLY A 144 23.38 -18.93 -14.27
C GLY A 144 22.88 -20.20 -13.57
N THR A 145 23.19 -20.38 -12.28
CA THR A 145 22.76 -21.53 -11.47
C THR A 145 21.90 -21.04 -10.31
N VAL A 146 20.71 -21.64 -10.12
CA VAL A 146 19.80 -21.27 -9.03
C VAL A 146 20.48 -21.42 -7.67
N ALA A 147 20.52 -20.34 -6.89
CA ALA A 147 21.29 -20.22 -5.65
C ALA A 147 20.48 -19.76 -4.42
N PHE A 148 19.14 -19.80 -4.48
CA PHE A 148 18.27 -19.42 -3.36
C PHE A 148 18.50 -20.28 -2.10
N ASN A 149 18.50 -19.62 -0.94
CA ASN A 149 18.65 -20.19 0.38
C ASN A 149 17.51 -19.70 1.31
N PRO A 150 16.69 -20.60 1.89
CA PRO A 150 15.59 -20.23 2.77
C PRO A 150 16.01 -19.61 4.12
N GLU A 151 17.29 -19.63 4.46
CA GLU A 151 17.84 -18.98 5.67
C GLU A 151 18.21 -17.52 5.45
N ARG A 152 18.14 -17.03 4.20
CA ARG A 152 18.45 -15.64 3.85
C ARG A 152 17.17 -14.84 3.67
N ASP A 153 17.12 -13.70 4.33
CA ASP A 153 16.04 -12.73 4.22
C ASP A 153 16.64 -11.33 4.18
N PHE A 154 16.60 -10.71 3.01
CA PHE A 154 17.08 -9.34 2.80
C PHE A 154 16.17 -8.31 3.47
N VAL A 155 14.89 -8.64 3.66
CA VAL A 155 13.84 -7.73 4.12
C VAL A 155 13.64 -7.82 5.63
N ALA A 156 14.12 -8.89 6.24
CA ALA A 156 14.15 -9.04 7.69
C ALA A 156 14.61 -7.77 8.42
N ILE A 157 13.84 -7.36 9.44
CA ILE A 157 14.12 -6.20 10.31
C ILE A 157 13.98 -4.85 9.57
N LYS A 158 13.48 -4.85 8.34
CA LYS A 158 13.11 -3.63 7.63
C LYS A 158 11.62 -3.37 7.80
N ASN A 159 11.31 -2.09 7.92
CA ASN A 159 9.98 -1.54 8.03
C ASN A 159 9.54 -0.94 6.70
N THR A 160 8.23 -0.80 6.55
CA THR A 160 7.56 -0.03 5.52
C THR A 160 6.44 0.80 6.16
N VAL A 161 5.90 1.78 5.45
CA VAL A 161 4.66 2.46 5.86
C VAL A 161 3.48 1.64 5.33
N ALA A 162 2.64 1.12 6.21
CA ALA A 162 1.41 0.44 5.84
C ALA A 162 0.21 1.37 5.99
N ILE A 163 -0.65 1.43 4.98
CA ILE A 163 -2.00 1.99 5.04
C ILE A 163 -2.97 0.81 5.00
N VAL A 164 -3.73 0.62 6.07
CA VAL A 164 -4.62 -0.52 6.27
C VAL A 164 -6.06 -0.01 6.35
N VAL A 165 -6.94 -0.66 5.60
CA VAL A 165 -8.39 -0.44 5.66
C VAL A 165 -9.07 -1.80 5.75
N GLU A 166 -9.95 -1.98 6.72
CA GLU A 166 -10.80 -3.16 6.84
C GLU A 166 -12.27 -2.76 6.87
N PHE A 167 -13.12 -3.49 6.14
CA PHE A 167 -14.56 -3.27 6.12
C PHE A 167 -15.33 -4.57 5.80
N ASP A 168 -16.65 -4.54 5.94
CA ASP A 168 -17.51 -5.66 5.56
C ASP A 168 -17.62 -5.76 4.03
N HIS A 169 -17.13 -6.86 3.47
CA HIS A 169 -17.12 -7.07 2.03
C HIS A 169 -18.51 -7.18 1.39
N ALA A 170 -19.57 -7.41 2.18
CA ALA A 170 -20.95 -7.37 1.70
C ALA A 170 -21.33 -5.99 1.12
N ALA A 171 -20.65 -4.93 1.57
CA ALA A 171 -20.84 -3.58 1.04
C ALA A 171 -20.41 -3.42 -0.44
N LEU A 172 -19.59 -4.35 -0.97
CA LEU A 172 -19.23 -4.38 -2.39
C LEU A 172 -20.35 -4.92 -3.28
N GLY A 173 -21.32 -5.65 -2.71
CA GLY A 173 -22.39 -6.26 -3.49
C GLY A 173 -21.92 -7.36 -4.46
N SER A 174 -20.66 -7.82 -4.35
CA SER A 174 -20.08 -8.88 -5.18
C SER A 174 -19.17 -9.80 -4.35
N GLU A 175 -19.16 -11.08 -4.70
CA GLU A 175 -18.27 -12.09 -4.11
C GLU A 175 -16.96 -12.25 -4.89
N THR A 176 -16.83 -11.60 -6.05
CA THR A 176 -15.62 -11.61 -6.88
C THR A 176 -15.25 -10.20 -7.24
N PHE A 177 -13.99 -9.84 -7.02
CA PHE A 177 -13.50 -8.51 -7.32
C PHE A 177 -12.02 -8.54 -7.69
N GLY A 178 -11.61 -7.58 -8.51
CA GLY A 178 -10.22 -7.23 -8.76
C GLY A 178 -9.82 -6.03 -7.91
N VAL A 179 -8.55 -5.96 -7.49
CA VAL A 179 -8.01 -4.79 -6.79
C VAL A 179 -6.68 -4.36 -7.38
N TRP A 180 -6.44 -3.04 -7.41
CA TRP A 180 -5.15 -2.46 -7.72
C TRP A 180 -4.97 -1.15 -6.96
N ALA A 181 -3.73 -0.69 -6.84
CA ALA A 181 -3.39 0.54 -6.16
C ALA A 181 -2.78 1.57 -7.12
N THR A 182 -2.93 2.84 -6.76
CA THR A 182 -2.22 3.94 -7.41
C THR A 182 -1.70 4.93 -6.37
N THR A 183 -0.64 5.64 -6.71
CA THR A 183 -0.21 6.86 -6.01
C THR A 183 -0.22 8.00 -7.02
N GLY A 184 -0.55 9.20 -6.54
CA GLY A 184 -0.57 10.39 -7.38
C GLY A 184 -0.37 11.65 -6.57
N ARG A 185 0.30 12.63 -7.18
CA ARG A 185 0.39 13.99 -6.62
C ARG A 185 -0.69 14.88 -7.21
N GLN A 186 -1.26 15.77 -6.40
CA GLN A 186 -2.03 16.88 -6.95
C GLN A 186 -1.09 17.76 -7.80
N ALA A 187 -1.50 18.08 -9.02
CA ALA A 187 -0.75 19.02 -9.85
C ALA A 187 -0.68 20.38 -9.12
N GLN A 188 0.53 20.86 -8.88
CA GLN A 188 0.78 22.22 -8.38
C GLN A 188 0.52 23.26 -9.47
#